data_AF-A0A3P9CXX1-F1
#
_entry.id   AF-A0A3P9CXX1-F1
#
_cell.length_a   1.000
_cell.length_b   1.000
_cell.length_c   1.000
_cell.angle_alpha   90.00
_cell.angle_beta   90.00
_cell.angle_gamma   90.00
#
_symmetry.space_group_name_H-M   'P 1'
#
loop_
_entity.id
_entity.type
_entity.pdbx_description
1 polymer ?
#
loop_
_entity_poly.entity_id
_entity_poly.type
_entity_poly.pdbx_seq_one_letter_code
_entity_poly.pdbx_strand_id
1 'polypeptide(L)'
;MATHKEVLLQTLEDLGGDDFKKFKWILCQKGAMEGFPSIPTSRLENADRLDTVDQMFQTYSTNTVKVTKMLVMTLNLFVLVFYMS
;
A
#
# COMPACT_ATOMS: atom_id res chain seq x y z
N MET A 1 -12.24 -7.38 -16.07
CA MET A 1 -10.92 -6.72 -15.99
C MET A 1 -10.77 -6.26 -14.56
N ALA A 2 -9.86 -6.85 -13.78
CA ALA A 2 -9.68 -6.46 -12.39
C ALA A 2 -9.18 -5.01 -12.33
N THR A 3 -9.86 -4.17 -11.57
CA THR A 3 -9.45 -2.80 -11.32
C THR A 3 -8.20 -2.78 -10.44
N HIS A 4 -7.41 -1.71 -10.53
CA HIS A 4 -6.14 -1.61 -9.78
C HIS A 4 -6.39 -1.64 -8.26
N LYS A 5 -7.59 -1.24 -7.81
CA LYS A 5 -8.03 -1.34 -6.42
C LYS A 5 -8.24 -2.78 -5.98
N GLU A 6 -8.86 -3.62 -6.82
CA GLU A 6 -9.13 -5.03 -6.49
C GLU A 6 -7.84 -5.83 -6.32
N VAL A 7 -6.88 -5.64 -7.22
CA VAL A 7 -5.56 -6.31 -7.11
C VAL A 7 -4.84 -5.89 -5.83
N LEU A 8 -4.84 -4.60 -5.51
CA LEU A 8 -4.21 -4.08 -4.29
C LEU A 8 -4.88 -4.63 -3.03
N LEU A 9 -6.21 -4.68 -3.03
CA LEU A 9 -6.99 -5.24 -1.93
C LEU A 9 -6.68 -6.72 -1.73
N GLN A 10 -6.72 -7.52 -2.80
CA GLN A 10 -6.39 -8.95 -2.71
C GLN A 10 -4.98 -9.17 -2.17
N THR A 11 -3.99 -8.36 -2.56
CA THR A 11 -2.64 -8.47 -1.97
C THR A 11 -2.62 -8.10 -0.50
N LEU A 12 -3.37 -7.08 -0.07
CA LEU A 12 -3.49 -6.71 1.35
C LEU A 12 -4.26 -7.73 2.18
N GLU A 13 -5.17 -8.47 1.55
CA GLU A 13 -5.88 -9.61 2.16
C GLU A 13 -4.96 -10.82 2.32
N ASP A 14 -4.06 -11.06 1.35
CA ASP A 14 -3.04 -12.10 1.41
C ASP A 14 -1.94 -11.78 2.44
N LEU A 15 -1.67 -10.48 2.67
CA LEU A 15 -0.75 -10.02 3.71
C LEU A 15 -1.26 -10.37 5.12
N GLY A 16 -0.41 -11.07 5.87
CA GLY A 16 -0.59 -11.34 7.30
C GLY A 16 -0.69 -10.05 8.12
N GLY A 17 -1.22 -10.14 9.34
CA GLY A 17 -1.44 -8.96 10.20
C GLY A 17 -0.16 -8.17 10.50
N ASP A 18 0.96 -8.85 10.73
CA ASP A 18 2.26 -8.24 10.97
C ASP A 18 2.82 -7.54 9.71
N ASP A 19 2.68 -8.16 8.54
CA ASP A 19 3.12 -7.57 7.28
C ASP A 19 2.25 -6.38 6.87
N PHE A 20 0.95 -6.45 7.14
CA PHE A 20 0.05 -5.31 6.97
C PHE A 20 0.42 -4.15 7.90
N LYS A 21 0.80 -4.43 9.16
CA LYS A 21 1.28 -3.38 10.08
C LYS A 21 2.58 -2.74 9.60
N LYS A 22 3.54 -3.53 9.09
CA LYS A 22 4.76 -3.00 8.46
C LYS A 22 4.45 -2.17 7.22
N PHE A 23 3.51 -2.61 6.39
CA PHE A 23 3.06 -1.88 5.22
C PHE A 23 2.51 -0.49 5.59
N LYS A 24 1.62 -0.43 6.60
CA LYS A 24 1.11 0.85 7.12
C LYS A 24 2.23 1.75 7.63
N TRP A 25 3.23 1.19 8.31
CA TRP A 25 4.40 1.93 8.77
C TRP A 25 5.23 2.51 7.61
N ILE A 26 5.42 1.76 6.52
CA ILE A 26 6.11 2.23 5.32
C ILE A 26 5.35 3.39 4.65
N LEU A 27 4.01 3.35 4.62
CA LEU A 27 3.20 4.44 4.08
C LEU A 27 3.30 5.73 4.90
N CYS A 28 3.54 5.60 6.21
CA CYS A 28 3.81 6.74 7.08
C CYS A 28 5.23 7.29 6.94
N GLN A 29 6.18 6.47 6.46
CA GLN A 29 7.56 6.89 6.32
C GLN A 29 7.73 7.95 5.22
N LYS A 30 8.14 9.14 5.64
CA LYS A 30 8.37 10.27 4.74
C LYS A 30 9.60 9.96 3.89
N GLY A 31 9.40 9.81 2.58
CA GLY A 31 10.48 9.44 1.65
C GLY A 31 10.63 7.93 1.41
N ALA A 32 9.78 7.08 1.98
CA ALA A 32 9.70 5.67 1.57
C ALA A 32 9.33 5.52 0.08
N MET A 33 8.63 6.51 -0.45
CA MET A 33 8.32 6.65 -1.86
C MET A 33 8.83 8.02 -2.32
N GLU A 34 9.90 8.03 -3.12
CA GLU A 34 10.55 9.24 -3.60
C GLU A 34 9.54 10.11 -4.39
N GLY A 35 9.19 11.28 -3.82
CA GLY A 35 8.21 12.21 -4.40
C GLY A 35 6.75 12.01 -4.00
N PHE A 36 6.46 11.16 -3.00
CA PHE A 36 5.09 10.90 -2.56
C PHE A 36 4.78 11.50 -1.18
N PRO A 37 3.56 12.03 -0.98
CA PRO A 37 3.11 12.45 0.33
C PRO A 37 3.01 11.23 1.26
N SER A 38 3.55 11.36 2.48
CA SER A 38 3.33 10.37 3.55
C SER A 38 1.88 10.43 4.01
N ILE A 39 1.29 9.27 4.28
CA ILE A 39 -0.04 9.19 4.90
C ILE A 39 0.15 9.24 6.42
N PRO A 40 -0.50 10.17 7.13
CA PRO A 40 -0.34 10.29 8.57
C PRO A 40 -0.78 9.00 9.27
N THR A 41 0.04 8.54 10.23
CA THR A 41 -0.20 7.32 11.01
C THR A 41 -1.57 7.31 11.66
N SER A 42 -2.06 8.45 12.13
CA SER A 42 -3.38 8.57 12.73
C SER A 42 -4.53 8.13 11.82
N ARG A 43 -4.36 8.24 10.49
CA ARG A 43 -5.35 7.76 9.53
C ARG A 43 -5.21 6.28 9.23
N LEU A 44 -4.00 5.73 9.33
CA LEU A 44 -3.69 4.32 9.07
C LEU A 44 -3.81 3.42 10.31
N GLU A 45 -3.68 3.98 11.51
CA GLU A 45 -3.68 3.24 12.77
C GLU A 45 -4.96 2.40 12.92
N ASN A 46 -6.12 3.02 12.70
CA ASN A 46 -7.44 2.38 12.73
C ASN A 46 -7.96 1.97 11.34
N ALA A 47 -7.16 2.12 10.29
CA ALA A 47 -7.59 1.73 8.95
C ALA A 47 -7.55 0.21 8.77
N ASP A 48 -8.69 -0.34 8.35
CA ASP A 48 -8.80 -1.68 7.80
C ASP A 48 -8.10 -1.79 6.44
N ARG A 49 -7.99 -3.00 5.90
CA ARG A 49 -7.38 -3.24 4.58
C ARG A 49 -8.08 -2.43 3.48
N LEU A 50 -9.42 -2.43 3.49
CA LEU A 50 -10.23 -1.65 2.57
C LEU A 50 -10.02 -0.14 2.74
N ASP A 51 -10.03 0.33 3.98
CA ASP A 51 -9.83 1.76 4.29
C ASP A 51 -8.41 2.21 3.90
N THR A 52 -7.42 1.33 4.09
CA THR A 52 -6.04 1.57 3.67
C THR A 52 -5.94 1.67 2.14
N VAL A 53 -6.55 0.74 1.39
CA VAL A 53 -6.62 0.83 -0.08
C VAL A 53 -7.26 2.14 -0.51
N ASP A 54 -8.36 2.53 0.14
CA ASP A 54 -9.08 3.74 -0.24
C ASP A 54 -8.32 5.00 0.12
N GLN A 55 -7.72 5.11 1.31
CA GLN A 55 -6.88 6.24 1.69
C GLN A 55 -5.65 6.37 0.79
N MET A 56 -5.04 5.24 0.42
CA MET A 56 -3.97 5.21 -0.55
C MET A 56 -4.45 5.69 -1.91
N PHE A 57 -5.61 5.23 -2.37
CA PHE A 57 -6.19 5.74 -3.61
C PHE A 57 -6.52 7.22 -3.50
N GLN A 58 -7.18 7.72 -2.46
CA GLN A 58 -7.46 9.15 -2.31
C GLN A 58 -6.19 10.02 -2.29
N THR A 59 -5.14 9.54 -1.63
CA THR A 59 -3.87 10.29 -1.51
C THR A 59 -3.06 10.25 -2.80
N TYR A 60 -3.13 9.16 -3.56
CA TYR A 60 -2.26 8.89 -4.69
C TYR A 60 -2.97 8.84 -6.07
N SER A 61 -4.31 8.80 -6.12
CA SER A 61 -5.14 8.63 -7.33
C SER A 61 -5.09 9.82 -8.28
N THR A 62 -4.59 10.97 -7.86
CA THR A 62 -4.51 12.16 -8.71
C THR A 62 -3.60 11.96 -9.93
N ASN A 63 -2.81 10.88 -10.00
CA ASN A 63 -1.93 10.63 -11.15
C ASN A 63 -1.81 9.14 -11.47
N THR A 64 -2.01 8.75 -12.72
CA THR A 64 -1.85 7.36 -13.18
C THR A 64 -0.47 6.80 -12.82
N VAL A 65 0.58 7.63 -12.91
CA VAL A 65 1.95 7.27 -12.52
C VAL A 65 2.05 6.86 -11.05
N LYS A 66 1.27 7.51 -10.18
CA LYS A 66 1.27 7.23 -8.74
C LYS A 66 0.59 5.90 -8.43
N VAL A 67 -0.52 5.59 -9.12
CA VAL A 67 -1.20 4.30 -9.00
C VAL A 67 -0.29 3.17 -9.50
N THR A 68 0.42 3.37 -10.61
CA THR A 68 1.36 2.37 -11.14
C THR A 68 2.53 2.11 -10.21
N LYS A 69 3.16 3.14 -9.64
CA LYS A 69 4.27 2.97 -8.69
C LYS A 69 3.83 2.25 -7.41
N MET A 70 2.61 2.51 -6.92
CA MET A 70 2.05 1.79 -5.78
C MET A 70 1.87 0.31 -6.08
N LEU A 71 1.29 -0.02 -7.24
CA LEU A 71 1.08 -1.41 -7.66
C LEU A 71 2.42 -2.16 -7.70
N VAL A 72 3.46 -1.55 -8.28
CA VAL A 72 4.82 -2.11 -8.30
C VAL A 72 5.37 -2.32 -6.89
N MET A 73 5.14 -1.39 -5.96
CA MET A 73 5.62 -1.50 -4.58
C MET A 73 4.91 -2.60 -3.79
N THR A 74 3.60 -2.74 -3.97
CA THR A 74 2.81 -3.83 -3.36
C THR A 74 3.22 -5.19 -3.92
N LEU A 75 3.44 -5.29 -5.23
CA LEU A 75 4.00 -6.51 -5.84
C LEU A 75 5.43 -6.79 -5.36
N ASN A 76 6.27 -5.77 -5.22
CA ASN A 76 7.65 -5.95 -4.75
C ASN A 76 7.68 -6.38 -3.28
N LEU A 77 6.76 -5.89 -2.43
CA LEU A 77 6.64 -6.36 -1.05
C LEU A 77 6.33 -7.87 -1.02
N PHE A 78 5.42 -8.34 -1.89
CA PHE A 78 5.16 -9.76 -2.06
C PHE A 78 6.41 -10.52 -2.51
N VAL A 79 7.07 -10.09 -3.60
CA VAL A 79 8.29 -10.77 -4.09
C VAL A 79 9.38 -10.86 -3.02
N LEU A 80 9.53 -9.83 -2.19
CA LEU A 80 10.55 -9.79 -1.13
C LEU A 80 10.21 -10.72 0.05
N VAL A 81 8.93 -10.86 0.40
CA VAL A 81 8.47 -11.83 1.42
C VAL A 81 8.67 -13.26 0.94
N PHE A 82 8.41 -13.55 -0.34
CA PHE A 82 8.63 -14.89 -0.92
C PHE A 82 10.11 -15.23 -1.10
N TYR A 83 10.99 -14.25 -1.34
CA TYR A 83 12.44 -14.49 -1.46
C TYR A 83 13.17 -14.67 -0.13
N MET A 84 12.53 -14.34 0.99
CA MET A 84 13.08 -14.44 2.35
C MET A 84 12.58 -15.68 3.11
N SER A 85 11.82 -16.57 2.46
CA SER A 85 11.33 -17.83 3.01
C SER A 85 11.92 -19.04 2.30
#